data_AF-A0A2C9SYC7-F1
#
_entry.id   AF-A0A2C9SYC7-F1
#
_cell.length_a   1.000
_cell.length_b   1.000
_cell.length_c   1.000
_cell.angle_alpha   90.00
_cell.angle_beta   90.00
_cell.angle_gamma   90.00
#
_symmetry.space_group_name_H-M   'P 1'
#
loop_
_entity.id
_entity.type
_entity.pdbx_description
1 polymer ?
#
loop_
_entity_poly.entity_id
_entity_poly.type
_entity_poly.pdbx_seq_one_letter_code
_entity_poly.pdbx_strand_id
1 'polypeptide(L)'
;MAEVFVIDRVVTAPGCARAFIDAYLSGYVPGARDRGMELRDVVVSPPILFDDRSNVVTITWTLPSPQAWWQMTWRARPDPTVARWWDDVSGLIVERSRTAATRAEDLDRAETPAPLPDPQGANPTVGVTRLLDVVESDRGRVLGALREAAEASGALRAVVEPTEAGSRNGGDILVHLRFQDSESWSDSRFDEALQDPAITHVNGVTYRGTPLCRGTGTVYRALLLRVPPEVPAHDVGTFERELAMMPSYVSTIRAWQLSRVDEAIGTTGWTHVFEQEFTDVDGLMGPYLMHPVHWAVVDRWFDPETTDMIVRDRVCHSFCRTERSVLS
;
A
#
# COMPACT_ATOMS: atom_id res chain seq x y z
N MET A 1 20.32 -7.81 11.17
CA MET A 1 18.89 -7.75 10.81
C MET A 1 18.49 -9.15 10.37
N ALA A 2 17.25 -9.55 10.61
CA ALA A 2 16.80 -10.89 10.25
C ALA A 2 16.83 -11.07 8.72
N GLU A 3 17.31 -12.23 8.29
CA GLU A 3 17.27 -12.64 6.88
C GLU A 3 15.81 -12.86 6.47
N VAL A 4 15.46 -12.45 5.25
CA VAL A 4 14.14 -12.66 4.68
C VAL A 4 14.21 -13.81 3.69
N PHE A 5 13.28 -14.75 3.82
CA PHE A 5 13.07 -15.82 2.86
C PHE A 5 11.88 -15.48 1.98
N VAL A 6 12.01 -15.63 0.66
CA VAL A 6 10.88 -15.59 -0.27
C VAL A 6 10.66 -17.00 -0.79
N ILE A 7 9.47 -17.54 -0.56
CA ILE A 7 9.11 -18.92 -0.87
C ILE A 7 8.06 -18.88 -1.97
N ASP A 8 8.47 -19.30 -3.17
CA ASP A 8 7.56 -19.56 -4.27
C ASP A 8 7.12 -21.02 -4.23
N ARG A 9 5.82 -21.29 -4.20
CA ARG A 9 5.26 -22.63 -4.35
C ARG A 9 4.48 -22.71 -5.64
N VAL A 10 4.89 -23.57 -6.56
CA VAL A 10 4.30 -23.72 -7.89
C VAL A 10 3.82 -25.14 -8.09
N VAL A 11 2.52 -25.32 -8.28
CA VAL A 11 1.93 -26.58 -8.77
C VAL A 11 1.98 -26.53 -10.30
N THR A 12 2.76 -27.42 -10.91
CA THR A 12 2.91 -27.42 -12.37
C THR A 12 1.75 -28.15 -13.04
N ALA A 13 1.49 -27.81 -14.31
CA ALA A 13 0.68 -28.64 -15.17
C ALA A 13 1.26 -30.07 -15.25
N PRO A 14 0.41 -31.10 -15.44
CA PRO A 14 0.87 -32.47 -15.66
C PRO A 14 1.98 -32.58 -16.71
N GLY A 15 3.09 -33.24 -16.41
CA GLY A 15 4.22 -33.39 -17.35
C GLY A 15 5.16 -32.17 -17.46
N CYS A 16 4.81 -31.02 -16.87
CA CYS A 16 5.52 -29.76 -17.13
C CYS A 16 6.64 -29.42 -16.14
N ALA A 17 6.88 -30.24 -15.13
CA ALA A 17 7.80 -29.91 -14.03
C ALA A 17 9.22 -29.58 -14.50
N ARG A 18 9.80 -30.40 -15.40
CA ARG A 18 11.13 -30.17 -15.96
C ARG A 18 11.17 -28.87 -16.76
N ALA A 19 10.21 -28.69 -17.67
CA ALA A 19 10.12 -27.50 -18.51
C ALA A 19 10.00 -26.21 -17.67
N PHE A 20 9.18 -26.24 -16.62
CA PHE A 20 9.05 -25.12 -15.69
C PHE A 20 10.37 -24.80 -14.98
N ILE A 21 11.05 -25.81 -14.42
CA ILE A 21 12.33 -25.61 -13.72
C ILE A 21 13.38 -25.03 -14.67
N ASP A 22 13.50 -25.58 -15.88
CA ASP A 22 14.50 -25.11 -16.85
C ASP A 22 14.19 -23.66 -17.28
N ALA A 23 12.92 -23.32 -17.51
CA ALA A 23 12.48 -21.95 -17.80
C ALA A 23 12.72 -20.99 -16.61
N TYR A 24 12.47 -21.44 -15.38
CA TYR A 24 12.70 -20.65 -14.16
C TYR A 24 14.18 -20.32 -13.97
N LEU A 25 15.05 -21.33 -14.08
CA LEU A 25 16.49 -21.19 -13.89
C LEU A 25 17.16 -20.35 -14.98
N SER A 26 16.69 -20.43 -16.22
CA SER A 26 17.26 -19.69 -17.35
C SER A 26 16.65 -18.30 -17.54
N GLY A 27 15.37 -18.13 -17.23
CA GLY A 27 14.62 -16.89 -17.49
C GLY A 27 14.45 -15.99 -16.27
N TYR A 28 13.99 -16.53 -15.14
CA TYR A 28 13.66 -15.72 -13.95
C TYR A 28 14.88 -15.48 -13.04
N VAL A 29 15.66 -16.54 -12.77
CA VAL A 29 16.77 -16.51 -11.80
C VAL A 29 17.80 -15.40 -12.06
N PRO A 30 18.25 -15.13 -13.30
CA PRO A 30 19.21 -14.06 -13.56
C PRO A 30 18.69 -12.68 -13.12
N GLY A 31 17.46 -12.34 -13.52
CA GLY A 31 16.84 -11.06 -13.13
C GLY A 31 16.60 -10.95 -11.63
N ALA A 32 16.20 -12.03 -10.96
CA ALA A 32 16.05 -12.05 -9.51
C ALA A 32 17.39 -11.80 -8.77
N ARG A 33 18.49 -12.38 -9.27
CA ARG A 33 19.84 -12.12 -8.76
C ARG A 33 20.28 -10.67 -8.99
N ASP A 34 19.98 -10.11 -10.16
CA ASP A 34 20.26 -8.70 -10.44
C ASP A 34 19.49 -7.74 -9.52
N ARG A 35 18.32 -8.18 -9.01
CA ARG A 35 17.54 -7.48 -7.98
C ARG A 35 18.02 -7.74 -6.55
N GLY A 36 19.04 -8.57 -6.35
CA GLY A 36 19.69 -8.81 -5.06
C GLY A 36 19.23 -10.06 -4.31
N MET A 37 18.46 -10.94 -4.95
CA MET A 37 18.01 -12.20 -4.34
C MET A 37 19.07 -13.30 -4.51
N GLU A 38 19.30 -14.09 -3.47
CA GLU A 38 20.16 -15.28 -3.53
C GLU A 38 19.30 -16.54 -3.59
N LEU A 39 19.54 -17.40 -4.60
CA LEU A 39 18.78 -18.64 -4.75
C LEU A 39 19.32 -19.68 -3.75
N ARG A 40 18.48 -20.07 -2.79
CA ARG A 40 18.85 -21.04 -1.75
C ARG A 40 18.59 -22.47 -2.20
N ASP A 41 17.35 -22.76 -2.61
CA ASP A 41 16.95 -24.11 -3.02
C ASP A 41 15.81 -24.10 -4.05
N VAL A 42 15.79 -25.16 -4.86
CA VAL A 42 14.68 -25.52 -5.74
C VAL A 42 14.41 -26.99 -5.46
N VAL A 43 13.26 -27.28 -4.86
CA VAL A 43 12.87 -28.65 -4.47
C VAL A 43 11.59 -29.07 -5.16
N VAL A 44 11.51 -30.36 -5.51
CA VAL A 44 10.38 -30.93 -6.24
C VAL A 44 9.71 -32.01 -5.38
N SER A 45 8.39 -31.93 -5.26
CA SER A 45 7.57 -32.89 -4.53
C SER A 45 6.44 -33.45 -5.40
N PRO A 46 6.23 -34.79 -5.41
CA PRO A 46 7.18 -35.79 -4.93
C PRO A 46 8.49 -35.75 -5.76
N PRO A 47 9.58 -36.40 -5.31
CA PRO A 47 10.87 -36.39 -6.01
C PRO A 47 10.90 -37.32 -7.24
N ILE A 48 9.87 -37.20 -8.08
CA ILE A 48 9.65 -37.96 -9.31
C ILE A 48 9.07 -36.98 -10.33
N LEU A 49 9.62 -36.94 -11.55
CA LEU A 49 8.99 -36.20 -12.64
C LEU A 49 7.89 -37.09 -13.22
N PHE A 50 6.64 -36.65 -13.09
CA PHE A 50 5.52 -37.34 -13.73
C PHE A 50 5.29 -36.76 -15.13
N ASP A 51 4.93 -37.63 -16.07
CA ASP A 51 4.51 -37.23 -17.42
C ASP A 51 3.00 -36.88 -17.48
N ASP A 52 2.21 -37.42 -16.56
CA ASP A 52 0.74 -37.39 -16.58
C ASP A 52 0.11 -36.74 -15.34
N ARG A 53 0.93 -36.26 -14.40
CA ARG A 53 0.49 -35.65 -13.15
C ARG A 53 1.32 -34.42 -12.76
N SER A 54 0.75 -33.58 -11.91
CA SER A 54 1.41 -32.38 -11.38
C SER A 54 2.53 -32.72 -10.40
N ASN A 55 3.54 -31.85 -10.38
CA ASN A 55 4.51 -31.73 -9.29
C ASN A 55 4.30 -30.41 -8.56
N VAL A 56 4.79 -30.34 -7.33
CA VAL A 56 4.98 -29.08 -6.60
C VAL A 56 6.46 -28.74 -6.63
N VAL A 57 6.80 -27.59 -7.20
CA VAL A 57 8.14 -27.00 -7.16
C VAL A 57 8.13 -25.90 -6.11
N THR A 58 8.95 -26.04 -5.07
CA THR A 58 9.16 -24.99 -4.07
C THR A 58 10.52 -24.36 -4.31
N ILE A 59 10.55 -23.04 -4.47
CA ILE A 59 11.76 -22.26 -4.66
C ILE A 59 11.93 -21.33 -3.47
N THR A 60 13.09 -21.40 -2.84
CA THR A 60 13.44 -20.51 -1.73
C THR A 60 14.53 -19.55 -2.15
N TRP A 61 14.27 -18.26 -1.96
CA TRP A 61 15.24 -17.18 -2.09
C TRP A 61 15.56 -16.57 -0.73
N THR A 62 16.75 -16.00 -0.60
CA THR A 62 17.16 -15.24 0.57
C THR A 62 17.50 -13.80 0.21
N LEU A 63 17.21 -12.90 1.15
CA LEU A 63 17.57 -11.49 1.14
C LEU A 63 18.14 -11.13 2.52
N PRO A 64 19.22 -10.34 2.61
CA PRO A 64 19.94 -10.14 3.87
C PRO A 64 19.18 -9.29 4.91
N SER A 65 18.08 -8.64 4.52
CA SER A 65 17.27 -7.81 5.42
C SER A 65 15.92 -7.42 4.79
N PRO A 66 14.94 -6.93 5.60
CA PRO A 66 13.73 -6.28 5.10
C PRO A 66 14.02 -5.09 4.17
N GLN A 67 15.09 -4.34 4.43
CA GLN A 67 15.50 -3.24 3.56
C GLN A 67 15.90 -3.74 2.17
N ALA A 68 16.65 -4.84 2.08
CA ALA A 68 17.00 -5.46 0.81
C ALA A 68 15.75 -6.00 0.09
N TRP A 69 14.79 -6.54 0.84
CA TRP A 69 13.49 -6.94 0.29
C TRP A 69 12.77 -5.76 -0.37
N TRP A 70 12.69 -4.61 0.30
CA TRP A 70 12.08 -3.41 -0.30
C TRP A 70 12.83 -2.89 -1.53
N GLN A 71 14.15 -2.89 -1.50
CA GLN A 71 14.97 -2.51 -2.65
C GLN A 71 14.71 -3.42 -3.85
N MET A 72 14.55 -4.73 -3.61
CA MET A 72 14.17 -5.70 -4.63
C MET A 72 12.76 -5.40 -5.18
N THR A 73 11.75 -5.25 -4.31
CA THR A 73 10.36 -4.99 -4.70
C THR A 73 10.20 -3.66 -5.44
N TRP A 74 10.89 -2.60 -5.03
CA TRP A 74 10.84 -1.30 -5.72
C TRP A 74 11.45 -1.33 -7.12
N ARG A 75 12.41 -2.24 -7.38
CA ARG A 75 12.95 -2.45 -8.73
C ARG A 75 12.04 -3.34 -9.57
N ALA A 76 11.42 -4.36 -8.97
CA ALA A 76 10.52 -5.27 -9.67
C ALA A 76 9.19 -4.60 -10.08
N ARG A 77 8.57 -3.84 -9.17
CA ARG A 77 7.22 -3.29 -9.37
C ARG A 77 7.02 -2.45 -10.65
N PRO A 78 7.94 -1.54 -11.03
CA PRO A 78 7.80 -0.78 -12.28
C PRO A 78 8.33 -1.52 -13.51
N ASP A 79 8.96 -2.70 -13.35
CA ASP A 79 9.57 -3.45 -14.44
C ASP A 79 8.56 -4.43 -15.06
N PRO A 80 8.05 -4.14 -16.27
CA PRO A 80 7.03 -4.99 -16.89
C PRO A 80 7.62 -6.33 -17.38
N THR A 81 8.94 -6.50 -17.44
CA THR A 81 9.55 -7.79 -17.82
C THR A 81 9.28 -8.88 -16.79
N VAL A 82 9.14 -8.49 -15.51
CA VAL A 82 8.89 -9.44 -14.41
C VAL A 82 7.51 -10.06 -14.53
N ALA A 83 6.48 -9.23 -14.69
CA ALA A 83 5.11 -9.70 -14.88
C ALA A 83 4.96 -10.52 -16.16
N ARG A 84 5.53 -10.02 -17.28
CA ARG A 84 5.50 -10.74 -18.57
C ARG A 84 6.12 -12.13 -18.50
N TRP A 85 7.21 -12.29 -17.77
CA TRP A 85 7.84 -13.61 -17.64
C TRP A 85 6.90 -14.62 -16.98
N TRP A 86 6.20 -14.21 -15.91
CA TRP A 86 5.20 -15.06 -15.25
C TRP A 86 4.01 -15.39 -16.16
N ASP A 87 3.56 -14.42 -16.97
CA ASP A 87 2.51 -14.64 -17.97
C ASP A 87 2.96 -15.63 -19.05
N ASP A 88 4.20 -15.52 -19.55
CA ASP A 88 4.76 -16.38 -20.60
C ASP A 88 4.86 -17.86 -20.16
N VAL A 89 5.14 -18.11 -18.87
CA VAL A 89 5.24 -19.47 -18.32
C VAL A 89 3.92 -19.99 -17.72
N SER A 90 2.85 -19.19 -17.76
CA SER A 90 1.56 -19.53 -17.13
C SER A 90 0.98 -20.87 -17.59
N GLY A 91 1.18 -21.26 -18.85
CA GLY A 91 0.75 -22.55 -19.39
C GLY A 91 1.41 -23.77 -18.75
N LEU A 92 2.53 -23.60 -18.03
CA LEU A 92 3.22 -24.66 -17.29
C LEU A 92 2.72 -24.81 -15.85
N ILE A 93 1.79 -23.95 -15.41
CA ILE A 93 1.42 -23.76 -14.01
C ILE A 93 -0.09 -23.99 -13.85
N VAL A 94 -0.46 -24.77 -12.83
CA VAL A 94 -1.85 -24.92 -12.37
C VAL A 94 -2.16 -23.90 -11.28
N GLU A 95 -1.23 -23.74 -10.34
CA GLU A 95 -1.38 -22.87 -9.17
C GLU A 95 0.00 -22.35 -8.79
N ARG A 96 0.09 -21.09 -8.36
CA ARG A 96 1.31 -20.56 -7.74
C ARG A 96 0.96 -19.70 -6.53
N SER A 97 1.87 -19.64 -5.56
CA SER A 97 1.81 -18.69 -4.46
C SER A 97 3.21 -18.24 -4.07
N ARG A 98 3.31 -17.04 -3.49
CA ARG A 98 4.54 -16.46 -2.97
C ARG A 98 4.29 -16.04 -1.53
N THR A 99 5.14 -16.46 -0.61
CA THR A 99 5.11 -16.02 0.79
C THR A 99 6.48 -15.55 1.23
N ALA A 100 6.51 -14.70 2.26
CA ALA A 100 7.74 -14.30 2.90
C ALA A 100 7.83 -14.93 4.29
N ALA A 101 9.04 -15.32 4.69
CA ALA A 101 9.30 -16.00 5.94
C ALA A 101 10.58 -15.48 6.62
N THR A 102 10.70 -15.81 7.91
CA THR A 102 11.90 -15.60 8.73
C THR A 102 12.27 -16.93 9.40
N ARG A 103 13.46 -17.04 9.99
CA ARG A 103 13.80 -18.21 10.81
C ARG A 103 12.95 -18.24 12.07
N ALA A 104 12.65 -19.45 12.55
CA ALA A 104 11.90 -19.63 13.79
C ALA A 104 12.60 -18.96 15.00
N GLU A 105 13.93 -19.04 15.08
CA GLU A 105 14.74 -18.42 16.14
C GLU A 105 14.71 -16.88 16.14
N ASP A 106 14.30 -16.25 15.04
CA ASP A 106 14.15 -14.79 14.95
C ASP A 106 12.78 -14.30 15.44
N LEU A 107 11.81 -15.22 15.68
CA LEU A 107 10.46 -14.86 16.15
C LEU A 107 10.44 -14.39 17.62
N ASP A 108 11.39 -14.84 18.45
CA ASP A 108 11.46 -14.48 19.87
C ASP A 108 11.72 -12.98 20.09
N ARG A 109 12.02 -12.23 19.01
CA ARG A 109 12.20 -10.77 18.99
C ARG A 109 10.97 -10.02 18.48
N ALA A 110 9.91 -10.71 18.08
CA ALA A 110 8.71 -10.09 17.55
C ALA A 110 7.93 -9.38 18.66
N GLU A 111 7.53 -8.14 18.41
CA GLU A 111 6.70 -7.37 19.36
C GLU A 111 5.31 -8.00 19.50
N THR A 112 4.79 -8.00 20.72
CA THR A 112 3.41 -8.42 20.98
C THR A 112 2.44 -7.42 20.36
N PRO A 113 1.45 -7.86 19.57
CA PRO A 113 0.47 -6.96 18.99
C PRO A 113 -0.32 -6.23 20.08
N ALA A 114 -0.41 -4.91 19.95
CA ALA A 114 -1.22 -4.09 20.84
C ALA A 114 -2.70 -4.16 20.42
N PRO A 115 -3.65 -4.29 21.37
CA PRO A 115 -5.07 -4.31 21.05
C PRO A 115 -5.51 -3.00 20.40
N LEU A 116 -6.34 -3.10 19.36
CA LEU A 116 -6.93 -1.91 18.73
C LEU A 116 -7.92 -1.27 19.71
N PRO A 117 -7.95 0.08 19.80
CA PRO A 117 -8.94 0.79 20.60
C PRO A 117 -10.34 0.50 20.08
N ASP A 118 -11.32 0.52 20.98
CA ASP A 118 -12.72 0.32 20.63
C ASP A 118 -13.29 1.60 19.97
N PRO A 119 -13.91 1.53 18.78
CA PRO A 119 -14.58 2.68 18.15
C PRO A 119 -15.81 3.21 18.91
N GLN A 120 -16.21 2.61 20.03
CA GLN A 120 -17.45 2.93 20.75
C GLN A 120 -17.70 4.43 20.99
N GLY A 121 -18.78 4.94 20.40
CA GLY A 121 -19.39 6.23 20.75
C GLY A 121 -19.08 7.41 19.81
N ALA A 122 -18.21 7.25 18.81
CA ALA A 122 -17.90 8.31 17.86
C ALA A 122 -18.75 8.20 16.58
N ASN A 123 -19.50 9.27 16.28
CA ASN A 123 -20.30 9.36 15.06
C ASN A 123 -19.37 9.42 13.83
N PRO A 124 -19.71 8.72 12.73
CA PRO A 124 -18.98 8.85 11.48
C PRO A 124 -18.97 10.29 11.00
N THR A 125 -17.81 10.73 10.53
CA THR A 125 -17.59 12.05 9.91
C THR A 125 -17.29 11.88 8.43
N VAL A 126 -17.36 12.98 7.68
CA VAL A 126 -16.99 13.01 6.26
C VAL A 126 -15.55 13.46 6.13
N GLY A 127 -14.69 12.62 5.56
CA GLY A 127 -13.33 12.96 5.17
C GLY A 127 -13.27 13.33 3.69
N VAL A 128 -12.47 14.35 3.37
CA VAL A 128 -12.24 14.81 2.01
C VAL A 128 -10.74 14.95 1.81
N THR A 129 -10.18 14.20 0.87
CA THR A 129 -8.77 14.33 0.46
C THR A 129 -8.70 14.89 -0.96
N ARG A 130 -7.80 15.85 -1.18
CA ARG A 130 -7.42 16.35 -2.50
C ARG A 130 -5.90 16.40 -2.59
N LEU A 131 -5.36 15.84 -3.67
CA LEU A 131 -3.94 15.78 -3.98
C LEU A 131 -3.74 16.54 -5.29
N LEU A 132 -3.08 17.70 -5.22
CA LEU A 132 -3.07 18.67 -6.31
C LEU A 132 -1.68 18.76 -6.94
N ASP A 133 -1.59 18.66 -8.25
CA ASP A 133 -0.40 19.07 -9.01
C ASP A 133 -0.57 20.52 -9.46
N VAL A 134 0.40 21.38 -9.16
CA VAL A 134 0.30 22.83 -9.37
C VAL A 134 1.50 23.37 -10.14
N VAL A 135 1.29 24.44 -10.89
CA VAL A 135 2.38 25.17 -11.54
C VAL A 135 3.34 25.69 -10.46
N GLU A 136 4.62 25.29 -10.54
CA GLU A 136 5.64 25.58 -9.52
C GLU A 136 5.73 27.07 -9.14
N SER A 137 5.70 27.97 -10.13
CA SER A 137 5.77 29.42 -9.89
C SER A 137 4.60 29.97 -9.09
N ASP A 138 3.47 29.28 -9.09
CA ASP A 138 2.23 29.68 -8.43
C ASP A 138 1.96 28.89 -7.14
N ARG A 139 2.77 27.87 -6.81
CA ARG A 139 2.54 26.97 -5.67
C ARG A 139 2.26 27.73 -4.38
N GLY A 140 3.06 28.76 -4.05
CA GLY A 140 2.88 29.55 -2.83
C GLY A 140 1.55 30.32 -2.79
N ARG A 141 1.11 30.86 -3.93
CA ARG A 141 -0.15 31.58 -4.07
C ARG A 141 -1.34 30.64 -3.94
N VAL A 142 -1.30 29.50 -4.64
CA VAL A 142 -2.34 28.47 -4.58
C VAL A 142 -2.44 27.89 -3.18
N LEU A 143 -1.31 27.59 -2.53
CA LEU A 143 -1.28 27.10 -1.16
C LEU A 143 -1.94 28.08 -0.18
N GLY A 144 -1.67 29.38 -0.31
CA GLY A 144 -2.31 30.42 0.49
C GLY A 144 -3.83 30.44 0.30
N ALA A 145 -4.30 30.44 -0.95
CA ALA A 145 -5.73 30.43 -1.26
C ALA A 145 -6.45 29.17 -0.73
N LEU A 146 -5.82 28.00 -0.83
CA LEU A 146 -6.38 26.75 -0.30
C LEU A 146 -6.44 26.77 1.23
N ARG A 147 -5.47 27.36 1.92
CA ARG A 147 -5.50 27.53 3.38
C ARG A 147 -6.64 28.46 3.81
N GLU A 148 -6.79 29.60 3.15
CA GLU A 148 -7.90 30.52 3.42
C GLU A 148 -9.27 29.85 3.17
N ALA A 149 -9.39 29.08 2.08
CA ALA A 149 -10.60 28.33 1.77
C ALA A 149 -10.90 27.25 2.82
N ALA A 150 -9.87 26.54 3.30
CA ALA A 150 -10.02 25.52 4.34
C ALA A 150 -10.41 26.13 5.70
N GLU A 151 -9.85 27.28 6.06
CA GLU A 151 -10.24 28.01 7.28
C GLU A 151 -11.68 28.50 7.23
N ALA A 152 -12.13 28.96 6.06
CA ALA A 152 -13.51 29.41 5.83
C ALA A 152 -14.52 28.26 5.66
N SER A 153 -14.05 27.03 5.46
CA SER A 153 -14.89 25.90 5.06
C SER A 153 -15.82 25.40 6.19
N GLY A 154 -15.52 25.73 7.44
CA GLY A 154 -16.21 25.17 8.61
C GLY A 154 -15.82 23.72 8.92
N ALA A 155 -14.71 23.22 8.37
CA ALA A 155 -14.21 21.89 8.68
C ALA A 155 -13.84 21.77 10.17
N LEU A 156 -14.16 20.61 10.75
CA LEU A 156 -13.77 20.24 12.11
C LEU A 156 -12.25 20.17 12.25
N ARG A 157 -11.57 19.69 11.20
CA ARG A 157 -10.11 19.61 11.06
C ARG A 157 -9.74 19.83 9.61
N ALA A 158 -8.59 20.47 9.40
CA ALA A 158 -8.04 20.73 8.07
C ALA A 158 -6.53 20.62 8.09
N VAL A 159 -5.97 20.10 7.00
CA VAL A 159 -4.55 20.17 6.65
C VAL A 159 -4.45 20.63 5.21
N VAL A 160 -3.61 21.63 4.98
CA VAL A 160 -3.28 22.14 3.65
C VAL A 160 -1.79 22.42 3.63
N GLU A 161 -1.01 21.46 3.17
CA GLU A 161 0.45 21.48 3.26
C GLU A 161 1.11 21.00 1.96
N PRO A 162 2.31 21.48 1.64
CA PRO A 162 3.16 20.85 0.63
C PRO A 162 3.41 19.38 0.96
N THR A 163 3.49 18.54 -0.06
CA THR A 163 3.83 17.14 0.13
C THR A 163 5.32 16.96 0.43
N GLU A 164 5.63 16.00 1.29
CA GLU A 164 7.01 15.68 1.64
C GLU A 164 7.67 14.77 0.59
N ALA A 165 9.00 14.86 0.52
CA ALA A 165 9.80 14.00 -0.33
C ALA A 165 9.61 12.52 0.04
N GLY A 166 9.39 11.67 -0.98
CA GLY A 166 9.05 10.26 -0.81
C GLY A 166 7.59 9.95 -1.10
N SER A 167 6.74 10.97 -1.25
CA SER A 167 5.39 10.82 -1.82
C SER A 167 5.45 10.27 -3.25
N ARG A 168 4.44 9.49 -3.65
CA ARG A 168 4.34 8.85 -4.98
C ARG A 168 2.95 9.13 -5.56
N ASN A 169 2.90 9.86 -6.67
CA ASN A 169 1.64 10.40 -7.23
C ASN A 169 0.82 11.16 -6.17
N GLY A 170 1.50 11.86 -5.26
CA GLY A 170 0.89 12.44 -4.07
C GLY A 170 0.36 13.85 -4.23
N GLY A 171 0.51 14.46 -5.41
CA GLY A 171 0.37 15.91 -5.59
C GLY A 171 1.59 16.68 -5.08
N ASP A 172 1.66 17.95 -5.45
CA ASP A 172 2.52 18.97 -4.85
C ASP A 172 1.97 19.50 -3.53
N ILE A 173 0.63 19.55 -3.41
CA ILE A 173 -0.09 20.00 -2.22
C ILE A 173 -1.07 18.89 -1.79
N LEU A 174 -1.00 18.52 -0.52
CA LEU A 174 -1.99 17.67 0.14
C LEU A 174 -3.00 18.55 0.86
N VAL A 175 -4.27 18.31 0.57
CA VAL A 175 -5.41 18.85 1.30
C VAL A 175 -6.16 17.70 1.94
N HIS A 176 -6.43 17.81 3.24
CA HIS A 176 -7.39 16.99 3.95
C HIS A 176 -8.34 17.88 4.73
N LEU A 177 -9.64 17.61 4.63
CA LEU A 177 -10.69 18.30 5.38
C LEU A 177 -11.61 17.25 6.02
N ARG A 178 -12.05 17.52 7.24
CA ARG A 178 -13.03 16.68 7.94
C ARG A 178 -14.25 17.48 8.35
N PHE A 179 -15.43 16.98 8.01
CA PHE A 179 -16.73 17.60 8.27
C PHE A 179 -17.61 16.69 9.12
N GLN A 180 -18.56 17.30 9.83
CA GLN A 180 -19.55 16.58 10.63
C GLN A 180 -20.36 15.61 9.76
N ASP A 181 -20.80 16.06 8.59
CA ASP A 181 -21.68 15.35 7.67
C ASP A 181 -21.51 15.88 6.23
N SER A 182 -22.26 15.29 5.29
CA SER A 182 -22.19 15.64 3.87
C SER A 182 -22.85 16.98 3.53
N GLU A 183 -23.77 17.47 4.36
CA GLU A 183 -24.39 18.78 4.16
C GLU A 183 -23.36 19.87 4.46
N SER A 184 -22.67 19.76 5.59
CA SER A 184 -21.55 20.63 5.97
C SER A 184 -20.44 20.64 4.91
N TRP A 185 -20.12 19.49 4.32
CA TRP A 185 -19.17 19.42 3.21
C TRP A 185 -19.68 20.17 1.97
N SER A 186 -20.93 19.92 1.56
CA SER A 186 -21.52 20.55 0.37
C SER A 186 -21.59 22.07 0.50
N ASP A 187 -21.93 22.58 1.68
CA ASP A 187 -22.05 24.01 1.97
C ASP A 187 -20.70 24.73 2.04
N SER A 188 -19.61 23.98 2.28
CA SER A 188 -18.26 24.55 2.42
C SER A 188 -17.74 25.20 1.14
N ARG A 189 -18.21 24.73 -0.02
CA ARG A 189 -17.81 25.18 -1.37
C ARG A 189 -16.29 25.22 -1.60
N PHE A 190 -15.53 24.40 -0.85
CA PHE A 190 -14.07 24.36 -0.96
C PHE A 190 -13.59 24.05 -2.39
N ASP A 191 -14.32 23.20 -3.12
CA ASP A 191 -13.98 22.83 -4.50
C ASP A 191 -14.02 24.03 -5.48
N GLU A 192 -14.58 25.20 -5.10
CA GLU A 192 -14.42 26.45 -5.87
C GLU A 192 -12.95 26.90 -5.94
N ALA A 193 -12.17 26.72 -4.87
CA ALA A 193 -10.73 27.04 -4.84
C ALA A 193 -9.91 26.12 -5.75
N LEU A 194 -10.44 24.94 -6.09
CA LEU A 194 -9.79 24.00 -7.00
C LEU A 194 -9.88 24.42 -8.48
N GLN A 195 -10.67 25.46 -8.80
CA GLN A 195 -10.80 26.00 -10.16
C GLN A 195 -9.68 26.97 -10.54
N ASP A 196 -8.69 27.16 -9.67
CA ASP A 196 -7.52 27.99 -9.98
C ASP A 196 -6.78 27.42 -11.21
N PRO A 197 -6.51 28.23 -12.24
CA PRO A 197 -5.88 27.75 -13.47
C PRO A 197 -4.44 27.23 -13.28
N ALA A 198 -3.78 27.55 -12.16
CA ALA A 198 -2.48 26.99 -11.82
C ALA A 198 -2.56 25.57 -11.24
N ILE A 199 -3.76 25.09 -10.88
CA ILE A 199 -4.00 23.69 -10.51
C ILE A 199 -4.18 22.89 -11.80
N THR A 200 -3.19 22.09 -12.13
CA THR A 200 -3.15 21.33 -13.39
C THR A 200 -3.79 19.96 -13.27
N HIS A 201 -3.83 19.39 -12.06
CA HIS A 201 -4.40 18.09 -11.83
C HIS A 201 -4.85 17.93 -10.38
N VAL A 202 -5.92 17.15 -10.17
CA VAL A 202 -6.43 16.81 -8.84
C VAL A 202 -6.79 15.32 -8.83
N ASN A 203 -6.21 14.57 -7.90
CA ASN A 203 -6.75 13.30 -7.44
C ASN A 203 -7.45 13.52 -6.11
N GLY A 204 -8.60 12.90 -5.89
CA GLY A 204 -9.32 13.13 -4.65
C GLY A 204 -10.36 12.08 -4.33
N VAL A 205 -10.72 12.04 -3.06
CA VAL A 205 -11.74 11.15 -2.52
C VAL A 205 -12.58 11.87 -1.47
N THR A 206 -13.86 11.52 -1.43
CA THR A 206 -14.78 11.83 -0.34
C THR A 206 -15.26 10.51 0.24
N TYR A 207 -15.30 10.40 1.56
CA TYR A 207 -15.58 9.15 2.25
C TYR A 207 -16.11 9.39 3.65
N ARG A 208 -16.71 8.36 4.25
CA ARG A 208 -17.23 8.40 5.62
C ARG A 208 -16.52 7.41 6.52
N GLY A 209 -16.30 7.80 7.77
CA GLY A 209 -15.81 6.88 8.78
C GLY A 209 -15.46 7.55 10.10
N THR A 210 -14.93 6.74 11.00
CA THR A 210 -14.54 7.14 12.34
C THR A 210 -13.06 6.79 12.54
N PRO A 211 -12.17 7.76 12.73
CA PRO A 211 -10.78 7.47 13.00
C PRO A 211 -10.61 6.79 14.36
N LEU A 212 -9.68 5.83 14.40
CA LEU A 212 -9.20 5.23 15.63
C LEU A 212 -7.90 5.92 16.05
N CYS A 213 -7.78 6.23 17.34
CA CYS A 213 -6.65 6.98 17.86
C CYS A 213 -6.07 6.31 19.10
N ARG A 214 -4.73 6.23 19.17
CA ARG A 214 -3.97 5.83 20.36
C ARG A 214 -3.05 6.96 20.87
N GLY A 215 -2.95 8.04 20.12
CA GLY A 215 -2.27 9.28 20.50
C GLY A 215 -2.16 10.21 19.30
N THR A 216 -1.32 11.22 19.42
CA THR A 216 -1.09 12.21 18.35
C THR A 216 0.13 11.84 17.50
N GLY A 217 0.09 12.20 16.22
CA GLY A 217 1.25 12.17 15.33
C GLY A 217 1.63 13.56 14.81
N THR A 218 2.80 13.66 14.18
CA THR A 218 3.29 14.89 13.53
C THR A 218 3.42 14.75 12.01
N VAL A 219 3.06 13.59 11.47
CA VAL A 219 3.01 13.34 10.03
C VAL A 219 1.66 12.75 9.68
N TYR A 220 0.95 13.40 8.76
CA TYR A 220 -0.28 12.88 8.18
C TYR A 220 0.03 12.21 6.84
N ARG A 221 -0.56 11.04 6.58
CA ARG A 221 -0.44 10.30 5.34
C ARG A 221 -1.82 9.92 4.83
N ALA A 222 -2.04 10.12 3.53
CA ALA A 222 -3.16 9.57 2.79
C ALA A 222 -2.67 8.58 1.72
N LEU A 223 -3.28 7.39 1.69
CA LEU A 223 -3.06 6.37 0.67
C LEU A 223 -4.36 6.12 -0.09
N LEU A 224 -4.42 6.52 -1.37
CA LEU A 224 -5.58 6.25 -2.23
C LEU A 224 -5.32 5.00 -3.07
N LEU A 225 -6.29 4.09 -3.04
CA LEU A 225 -6.19 2.75 -3.61
C LEU A 225 -7.37 2.47 -4.54
N ARG A 226 -7.09 1.72 -5.61
CA ARG A 226 -8.13 1.19 -6.50
C ARG A 226 -8.04 -0.33 -6.53
N VAL A 227 -9.16 -0.94 -6.18
CA VAL A 227 -9.43 -2.37 -6.33
C VAL A 227 -10.37 -2.54 -7.52
N PRO A 228 -10.01 -3.35 -8.54
CA PRO A 228 -10.86 -3.60 -9.68
C PRO A 228 -12.21 -4.24 -9.29
N PRO A 229 -13.31 -3.90 -9.97
CA PRO A 229 -14.65 -4.37 -9.61
C PRO A 229 -14.83 -5.89 -9.77
N GLU A 230 -13.98 -6.56 -10.55
CA GLU A 230 -14.02 -8.02 -10.72
C GLU A 230 -13.45 -8.81 -9.53
N VAL A 231 -12.78 -8.14 -8.58
CA VAL A 231 -12.19 -8.79 -7.41
C VAL A 231 -13.32 -9.29 -6.48
N PRO A 232 -13.31 -10.59 -6.08
CA PRO A 232 -14.33 -11.14 -5.20
C PRO A 232 -14.45 -10.39 -3.88
N ALA A 233 -15.68 -10.16 -3.40
CA ALA A 233 -15.94 -9.43 -2.16
C ALA A 233 -15.27 -10.04 -0.92
N HIS A 234 -15.06 -11.36 -0.90
CA HIS A 234 -14.31 -12.04 0.15
C HIS A 234 -12.84 -11.59 0.20
N ASP A 235 -12.21 -11.42 -0.96
CA ASP A 235 -10.80 -11.03 -1.06
C ASP A 235 -10.64 -9.56 -0.70
N VAL A 236 -11.57 -8.70 -1.15
CA VAL A 236 -11.64 -7.30 -0.70
C VAL A 236 -11.79 -7.22 0.82
N GLY A 237 -12.69 -8.01 1.42
CA GLY A 237 -12.87 -8.03 2.87
C GLY A 237 -11.62 -8.52 3.62
N THR A 238 -10.85 -9.43 3.03
CA THR A 238 -9.59 -9.93 3.61
C THR A 238 -8.51 -8.85 3.54
N PHE A 239 -8.37 -8.20 2.38
CA PHE A 239 -7.51 -7.04 2.19
C PHE A 239 -7.81 -5.92 3.19
N GLU A 240 -9.10 -5.57 3.37
CA GLU A 240 -9.51 -4.54 4.32
C GLU A 240 -9.11 -4.88 5.76
N ARG A 241 -9.32 -6.14 6.19
CA ARG A 241 -8.93 -6.60 7.53
C ARG A 241 -7.40 -6.55 7.73
N GLU A 242 -6.64 -6.95 6.72
CA GLU A 242 -5.17 -6.99 6.78
C GLU A 242 -4.53 -5.59 6.73
N LEU A 243 -5.13 -4.63 6.02
CA LEU A 243 -4.70 -3.24 6.13
C LEU A 243 -5.06 -2.66 7.50
N ALA A 244 -6.28 -2.90 7.97
CA ALA A 244 -6.77 -2.35 9.24
C ALA A 244 -6.06 -2.91 10.48
N MET A 245 -5.42 -4.09 10.39
CA MET A 245 -4.67 -4.67 11.52
C MET A 245 -3.28 -4.07 11.70
N MET A 246 -2.70 -3.38 10.71
CA MET A 246 -1.32 -2.85 10.79
C MET A 246 -1.03 -2.05 12.08
N PRO A 247 -1.93 -1.16 12.57
CA PRO A 247 -1.69 -0.37 13.78
C PRO A 247 -1.61 -1.18 15.08
N SER A 248 -2.03 -2.46 15.07
CA SER A 248 -1.77 -3.39 16.18
C SER A 248 -0.29 -3.73 16.30
N TYR A 249 0.45 -3.67 15.20
CA TYR A 249 1.85 -4.10 15.12
C TYR A 249 2.82 -2.93 14.98
N VAL A 250 2.40 -1.86 14.28
CA VAL A 250 3.27 -0.71 14.03
C VAL A 250 2.90 0.42 14.99
N SER A 251 3.62 0.50 16.11
CA SER A 251 3.37 1.45 17.20
C SER A 251 3.59 2.92 16.81
N THR A 252 4.31 3.18 15.71
CA THR A 252 4.48 4.52 15.15
C THR A 252 3.22 5.05 14.47
N ILE A 253 2.23 4.20 14.15
CA ILE A 253 0.90 4.63 13.72
C ILE A 253 0.11 5.07 14.96
N ARG A 254 -0.26 6.35 15.02
CA ARG A 254 -0.87 6.98 16.20
C ARG A 254 -2.38 7.19 16.06
N ALA A 255 -2.83 7.49 14.85
CA ALA A 255 -4.23 7.55 14.49
C ALA A 255 -4.43 7.01 13.06
N TRP A 256 -5.59 6.45 12.75
CA TRP A 256 -5.83 5.87 11.43
C TRP A 256 -7.33 5.69 11.11
N GLN A 257 -7.64 5.65 9.83
CA GLN A 257 -8.96 5.27 9.33
C GLN A 257 -8.80 4.60 7.95
N LEU A 258 -9.32 3.38 7.82
CA LEU A 258 -9.53 2.75 6.51
C LEU A 258 -10.99 2.95 6.12
N SER A 259 -11.25 3.42 4.90
CA SER A 259 -12.61 3.65 4.42
C SER A 259 -12.75 3.31 2.95
N ARG A 260 -13.95 2.84 2.59
CA ARG A 260 -14.38 2.85 1.19
C ARG A 260 -14.71 4.27 0.77
N VAL A 261 -14.45 4.56 -0.50
CA VAL A 261 -14.68 5.86 -1.10
C VAL A 261 -16.13 5.98 -1.55
N ASP A 262 -16.80 7.07 -1.17
CA ASP A 262 -18.15 7.40 -1.64
C ASP A 262 -18.09 8.08 -3.01
N GLU A 263 -17.14 9.00 -3.18
CA GLU A 263 -16.92 9.75 -4.42
C GLU A 263 -15.42 9.89 -4.71
N ALA A 264 -15.01 9.61 -5.94
CA ALA A 264 -13.65 9.77 -6.41
C ALA A 264 -13.59 10.81 -7.54
N ILE A 265 -12.56 11.65 -7.53
CA ILE A 265 -12.25 12.58 -8.61
C ILE A 265 -10.81 12.37 -9.10
N GLY A 266 -10.54 12.80 -10.33
CA GLY A 266 -9.24 12.68 -10.98
C GLY A 266 -9.19 11.56 -12.01
N THR A 267 -8.00 10.98 -12.22
CA THR A 267 -7.76 10.00 -13.29
C THR A 267 -8.16 8.58 -12.95
N THR A 268 -8.48 8.31 -11.69
CA THR A 268 -8.66 6.96 -11.17
C THR A 268 -9.92 6.91 -10.31
N GLY A 269 -10.78 5.91 -10.57
CA GLY A 269 -11.93 5.62 -9.72
C GLY A 269 -11.48 4.97 -8.42
N TRP A 270 -10.92 5.75 -7.50
CA TRP A 270 -10.43 5.31 -6.20
C TRP A 270 -11.56 4.61 -5.43
N THR A 271 -11.25 3.46 -4.83
CA THR A 271 -12.25 2.65 -4.10
C THR A 271 -12.00 2.65 -2.60
N HIS A 272 -10.76 2.89 -2.16
CA HIS A 272 -10.40 2.94 -0.75
C HIS A 272 -9.44 4.10 -0.48
N VAL A 273 -9.52 4.60 0.74
CA VAL A 273 -8.52 5.49 1.35
C VAL A 273 -8.08 4.89 2.67
N PHE A 274 -6.76 4.87 2.88
CA PHE A 274 -6.18 4.59 4.18
C PHE A 274 -5.42 5.82 4.65
N GLU A 275 -5.97 6.52 5.63
CA GLU A 275 -5.34 7.67 6.24
C GLU A 275 -4.74 7.30 7.60
N GLN A 276 -3.59 7.87 7.89
CA GLN A 276 -2.80 7.55 9.08
C GLN A 276 -2.05 8.78 9.57
N GLU A 277 -1.87 8.84 10.87
CA GLU A 277 -0.88 9.70 11.51
C GLU A 277 0.27 8.89 12.05
N PHE A 278 1.49 9.37 11.81
CA PHE A 278 2.72 8.78 12.31
C PHE A 278 3.36 9.68 13.36
N THR A 279 4.15 9.09 14.25
CA THR A 279 4.97 9.82 15.24
C THR A 279 5.76 10.95 14.57
N ASP A 280 6.45 10.63 13.48
CA ASP A 280 7.29 11.50 12.65
C ASP A 280 7.58 10.83 11.29
N VAL A 281 8.39 11.47 10.45
CA VAL A 281 8.77 10.96 9.12
C VAL A 281 9.60 9.68 9.24
N ASP A 282 10.47 9.57 10.24
CA ASP A 282 11.30 8.38 10.44
C ASP A 282 10.45 7.18 10.85
N GLY A 283 9.38 7.40 11.62
CA GLY A 283 8.37 6.41 11.99
C GLY A 283 7.63 5.82 10.78
N LEU A 284 7.36 6.64 9.76
CA LEU A 284 6.77 6.25 8.48
C LEU A 284 7.80 5.55 7.57
N MET A 285 9.01 6.11 7.45
CA MET A 285 10.02 5.63 6.49
C MET A 285 10.90 4.50 7.03
N GLY A 286 10.88 4.25 8.33
CA GLY A 286 11.66 3.22 9.02
C GLY A 286 10.75 2.12 9.60
N PRO A 287 10.35 2.19 10.88
CA PRO A 287 9.60 1.12 11.55
C PRO A 287 8.38 0.62 10.79
N TYR A 288 7.59 1.51 10.19
CA TYR A 288 6.42 1.12 9.38
C TYR A 288 6.79 0.30 8.14
N LEU A 289 7.81 0.71 7.37
CA LEU A 289 8.26 -0.06 6.21
C LEU A 289 8.93 -1.37 6.64
N MET A 290 9.72 -1.35 7.70
CA MET A 290 10.54 -2.50 8.10
C MET A 290 9.78 -3.59 8.87
N HIS A 291 8.57 -3.30 9.35
CA HIS A 291 7.80 -4.26 10.14
C HIS A 291 7.28 -5.43 9.27
N PRO A 292 7.41 -6.71 9.71
CA PRO A 292 6.95 -7.88 8.96
C PRO A 292 5.48 -7.84 8.50
N VAL A 293 4.58 -7.28 9.31
CA VAL A 293 3.19 -7.06 8.91
C VAL A 293 3.07 -6.30 7.58
N HIS A 294 4.01 -5.39 7.30
CA HIS A 294 3.96 -4.59 6.09
C HIS A 294 4.47 -5.40 4.89
N TRP A 295 5.73 -5.81 4.89
CA TRP A 295 6.33 -6.46 3.73
C TRP A 295 5.90 -7.92 3.52
N ALA A 296 5.54 -8.66 4.58
CA ALA A 296 5.16 -10.08 4.46
C ALA A 296 3.66 -10.31 4.32
N VAL A 297 2.82 -9.46 4.91
CA VAL A 297 1.36 -9.64 4.94
C VAL A 297 0.65 -8.66 4.02
N VAL A 298 0.97 -7.36 4.12
CA VAL A 298 0.22 -6.31 3.41
C VAL A 298 0.72 -6.09 1.99
N ASP A 299 2.03 -6.08 1.74
CA ASP A 299 2.56 -5.70 0.42
C ASP A 299 2.20 -6.71 -0.68
N ARG A 300 1.84 -7.94 -0.31
CA ARG A 300 1.36 -8.96 -1.28
C ARG A 300 0.16 -8.49 -2.09
N TRP A 301 -0.68 -7.60 -1.56
CA TRP A 301 -1.82 -7.05 -2.28
C TRP A 301 -1.44 -6.03 -3.37
N PHE A 302 -0.18 -5.59 -3.38
CA PHE A 302 0.39 -4.55 -4.25
C PHE A 302 1.54 -5.04 -5.13
N ASP A 303 2.16 -6.17 -4.78
CA ASP A 303 3.32 -6.72 -5.47
C ASP A 303 2.89 -7.53 -6.70
N PRO A 304 3.27 -7.12 -7.94
CA PRO A 304 2.89 -7.84 -9.17
C PRO A 304 3.47 -9.25 -9.26
N GLU A 305 4.47 -9.58 -8.44
CA GLU A 305 5.01 -10.93 -8.42
C GLU A 305 4.16 -11.92 -7.61
N THR A 306 3.20 -11.46 -6.81
CA THR A 306 2.29 -12.33 -6.08
C THR A 306 1.04 -12.65 -6.92
N THR A 307 0.31 -13.69 -6.52
CA THR A 307 -1.02 -14.00 -7.09
C THR A 307 -2.15 -13.29 -6.38
N ASP A 308 -1.87 -12.69 -5.23
CA ASP A 308 -2.86 -12.00 -4.40
C ASP A 308 -3.07 -10.54 -4.83
N MET A 309 -2.27 -10.02 -5.78
CA MET A 309 -2.33 -8.61 -6.14
C MET A 309 -3.72 -8.20 -6.65
N ILE A 310 -4.40 -7.39 -5.85
CA ILE A 310 -5.68 -6.75 -6.22
C ILE A 310 -5.55 -5.25 -6.45
N VAL A 311 -4.46 -4.62 -5.97
CA VAL A 311 -4.19 -3.20 -6.24
C VAL A 311 -3.25 -3.11 -7.44
N ARG A 312 -3.82 -3.11 -8.64
CA ARG A 312 -3.07 -3.13 -9.91
C ARG A 312 -2.66 -1.74 -10.41
N ASP A 313 -3.52 -0.75 -10.14
CA ASP A 313 -3.30 0.62 -10.59
C ASP A 313 -2.27 1.34 -9.73
N ARG A 314 -1.72 2.43 -10.26
CA ARG A 314 -0.83 3.29 -9.49
C ARG A 314 -1.56 3.81 -8.25
N VAL A 315 -0.93 3.70 -7.09
CA VAL A 315 -1.42 4.28 -5.84
C VAL A 315 -1.08 5.77 -5.75
N CYS A 316 -1.90 6.54 -5.04
CA CYS A 316 -1.46 7.82 -4.51
C CYS A 316 -0.97 7.62 -3.08
N HIS A 317 0.32 7.85 -2.85
CA HIS A 317 0.93 7.86 -1.53
C HIS A 317 1.37 9.30 -1.24
N SER A 318 0.63 10.01 -0.41
CA SER A 318 0.92 11.40 -0.07
C SER A 318 1.05 11.57 1.43
N PHE A 319 2.02 12.37 1.86
CA PHE A 319 2.17 12.72 3.28
C PHE A 319 2.81 14.09 3.46
N CYS A 320 2.52 14.70 4.61
CA CYS A 320 3.07 15.98 5.00
C CYS A 320 3.31 16.01 6.52
N ARG A 321 4.15 16.94 6.98
CA ARG A 321 4.23 17.26 8.41
C ARG A 321 3.01 18.06 8.85
N THR A 322 2.62 17.90 10.11
CA THR A 322 1.53 18.65 10.72
C THR A 322 1.87 19.02 12.16
N GLU A 323 1.49 20.23 12.57
CA GLU A 323 1.63 20.70 13.94
C GLU A 323 0.44 20.26 14.83
N ARG A 324 -0.70 19.95 14.20
CA ARG A 324 -1.93 19.56 14.88
C ARG A 324 -2.37 18.19 14.39
N SER A 325 -3.02 17.46 15.28
CA SER A 325 -3.68 16.22 14.89
C SER A 325 -4.79 16.50 13.87
N VAL A 326 -4.87 15.63 12.86
CA VAL A 326 -5.83 15.59 11.76
C VAL A 326 -6.97 14.62 12.06
N LEU A 327 -6.65 13.49 12.70
CA LEU A 327 -7.53 12.35 12.95
C LEU A 327 -7.95 12.21 14.42
N SER A 328 -7.09 12.66 15.35
CA SER A 328 -7.33 12.68 16.80
C SER A 328 -7.78 14.02 17.38
#